data_AF-A0A0H5NUL9-F1
#
_entry.id   AF-A0A0H5NUL9-F1
#
_cell.length_a   1.000
_cell.length_b   1.000
_cell.length_c   1.000
_cell.angle_alpha   90.00
_cell.angle_beta   90.00
_cell.angle_gamma   90.00
#
_symmetry.space_group_name_H-M   'P 1'
#
loop_
_entity.id
_entity.type
_entity.pdbx_description
1 polymer ?
#
loop_
_entity_poly.entity_id
_entity_poly.type
_entity_poly.pdbx_seq_one_letter_code
_entity_poly.pdbx_strand_id
1 'polypeptide(L)'
;MSSQNLGVQTGELGKFANDLRLSAGVVGTSAQRVSQHMFGDGSNGHGPEAGRNYVSQGAAIHTGLENVVQWLENWGSAGKAVADSIGAATVVYSDTDAEAAKKTRQQTQNV
;
A
#
# COMPACT_ATOMS: atom_id res chain seq x y z
N MET A 1 36.34 -1.99 -15.82
CA MET A 1 35.76 -1.17 -14.74
C MET A 1 34.26 -1.16 -14.95
N SER A 2 33.50 -1.87 -14.11
CA SER A 2 32.04 -1.87 -14.19
C SER A 2 31.57 -0.50 -13.68
N SER A 3 31.10 0.36 -14.58
CA SER A 3 30.29 1.50 -14.15
C SER A 3 29.02 0.92 -13.54
N GLN A 4 28.97 0.88 -12.21
CA GLN A 4 27.70 0.90 -11.49
C GLN A 4 27.04 2.23 -11.84
N ASN A 5 26.38 2.27 -12.99
CA ASN A 5 25.42 3.30 -13.27
C ASN A 5 24.31 3.06 -12.24
N LEU A 6 24.33 3.82 -11.14
CA LEU A 6 23.19 4.03 -10.25
C LEU A 6 22.13 4.83 -11.03
N GLY A 7 21.74 4.31 -12.19
CA GLY A 7 20.67 4.84 -13.01
C GLY A 7 19.37 4.32 -12.42
N VAL A 8 18.65 5.20 -11.74
CA VAL A 8 17.27 4.94 -11.37
C VAL A 8 16.47 4.81 -12.68
N GLN A 9 16.03 3.60 -13.00
CA GLN A 9 15.12 3.39 -14.11
C GLN A 9 13.75 3.92 -13.68
N THR A 10 13.49 5.20 -14.00
CA THR A 10 12.26 5.91 -13.59
C THR A 10 10.99 5.17 -14.04
N GLY A 11 11.03 4.48 -15.18
CA GLY A 11 9.95 3.59 -15.62
C GLY A 11 9.68 2.42 -14.66
N GLU A 12 10.71 1.72 -14.20
CA GLU A 12 10.58 0.60 -13.26
C GLU A 12 10.16 1.08 -11.86
N LEU A 13 10.65 2.24 -11.40
CA LEU A 13 10.17 2.83 -10.14
C LEU A 13 8.70 3.25 -10.21
N GLY A 14 8.28 3.85 -11.34
CA GLY A 14 6.88 4.20 -11.56
C GLY A 14 5.98 2.97 -11.56
N LYS A 15 6.41 1.89 -12.21
CA LYS A 15 5.71 0.60 -12.19
C LYS A 15 5.63 0.01 -10.79
N PHE A 16 6.75 0.00 -10.05
CA PHE A 16 6.78 -0.50 -8.68
C PHE A 16 5.85 0.31 -7.75
N ALA A 17 5.83 1.64 -7.86
CA ALA A 17 4.90 2.49 -7.12
C ALA A 17 3.44 2.14 -7.45
N ASN A 18 3.12 1.92 -8.72
CA ASN A 18 1.78 1.51 -9.13
C ASN A 18 1.40 0.15 -8.54
N ASP A 19 2.27 -0.85 -8.63
CA ASP A 19 2.02 -2.20 -8.11
C ASP A 19 1.84 -2.18 -6.59
N LEU A 20 2.61 -1.35 -5.88
CA LEU A 20 2.46 -1.16 -4.44
C LEU A 20 1.13 -0.49 -4.07
N ARG A 21 0.66 0.51 -4.84
CA ARG A 21 -0.70 1.09 -4.65
C ARG A 21 -1.79 0.04 -4.84
N LEU A 22 -1.68 -0.78 -5.88
CA LEU A 22 -2.66 -1.85 -6.15
C LEU A 22 -2.69 -2.87 -5.01
N SER A 23 -1.53 -3.33 -4.56
CA SER A 23 -1.40 -4.23 -3.42
C SER A 23 -2.03 -3.64 -2.15
N ALA A 24 -1.74 -2.36 -1.86
CA ALA A 24 -2.34 -1.64 -0.75
C ALA A 24 -3.88 -1.53 -0.85
N GLY A 25 -4.42 -1.40 -2.07
CA GLY A 25 -5.85 -1.44 -2.34
C GLY A 25 -6.47 -2.80 -2.07
N VAL A 26 -5.79 -3.90 -2.43
CA VAL A 26 -6.23 -5.28 -2.14
C VAL A 26 -6.29 -5.53 -0.63
N VAL A 27 -5.30 -5.04 0.12
CA VAL A 27 -5.29 -5.13 1.59
C VAL A 27 -6.48 -4.36 2.18
N GLY A 28 -6.75 -3.13 1.70
CA GLY A 28 -7.93 -2.37 2.13
C GLY A 28 -9.26 -3.06 1.80
N THR A 29 -9.36 -3.72 0.65
CA THR A 29 -10.54 -4.52 0.28
C THR A 29 -10.71 -5.73 1.21
N SER A 30 -9.61 -6.36 1.61
CA SER A 30 -9.64 -7.45 2.59
C SER A 30 -10.12 -6.97 3.97
N ALA A 31 -9.68 -5.79 4.41
CA ALA A 31 -10.18 -5.17 5.64
C ALA A 31 -11.70 -4.98 5.61
N GLN A 32 -12.25 -4.45 4.50
CA GLN A 32 -13.69 -4.30 4.30
C GLN A 32 -14.44 -5.63 4.33
N ARG A 33 -13.90 -6.68 3.72
CA ARG A 33 -14.53 -8.01 3.73
C ARG A 33 -14.60 -8.57 5.15
N VAL A 34 -13.54 -8.40 5.94
CA VAL A 34 -13.54 -8.86 7.33
C VAL A 34 -14.54 -8.05 8.16
N SER A 35 -14.58 -6.72 8.00
CA SER A 35 -15.52 -5.87 8.75
C SER A 35 -16.99 -6.11 8.41
N GLN A 36 -17.30 -6.55 7.18
CA GLN A 36 -18.66 -6.92 6.77
C GLN A 36 -19.10 -8.31 7.27
N HIS A 37 -18.16 -9.13 7.75
CA HIS A 37 -18.40 -10.52 8.15
C HIS A 37 -17.79 -10.81 9.52
N MET A 38 -17.90 -9.84 10.44
CA MET A 38 -17.42 -10.00 11.81
C MET A 38 -18.10 -11.18 12.50
N PHE A 39 -17.30 -11.94 13.24
CA PHE A 39 -17.83 -13.03 14.03
C PHE A 39 -18.77 -12.48 15.12
N GLY A 40 -19.98 -13.04 15.20
CA GLY A 40 -20.95 -12.66 16.22
C GLY A 40 -21.85 -11.47 15.87
N ASP A 41 -21.70 -10.83 14.71
CA ASP A 41 -22.57 -9.74 14.25
C ASP A 41 -23.96 -10.23 13.80
N GLY A 42 -24.11 -11.53 13.54
CA GLY A 42 -25.40 -12.14 13.29
C GLY A 42 -26.25 -12.15 14.55
N SER A 43 -27.51 -11.72 14.45
CA SER A 43 -28.53 -12.01 15.46
C SER A 43 -29.33 -13.21 14.98
N ASN A 44 -29.30 -14.31 15.72
CA ASN A 44 -30.44 -15.24 15.66
C ASN A 44 -31.56 -14.68 16.54
N GLY A 45 -32.81 -15.15 16.40
CA GLY A 45 -33.97 -14.71 17.20
C GLY A 45 -33.83 -14.92 18.72
N HIS A 46 -32.63 -15.21 19.20
CA HIS A 46 -32.27 -15.43 20.59
C HIS A 46 -30.94 -14.76 21.02
N GLY A 47 -30.41 -13.81 20.23
CA GLY A 47 -29.23 -13.00 20.57
C GLY A 47 -28.07 -13.12 19.55
N PRO A 48 -26.89 -12.55 19.88
CA PRO A 48 -25.69 -12.65 19.06
C PRO A 48 -25.32 -14.11 18.77
N GLU A 49 -24.94 -14.42 17.53
CA GLU A 49 -24.53 -15.75 17.09
C GLU A 49 -23.22 -16.24 17.70
N ALA A 50 -22.47 -15.34 18.35
CA ALA A 50 -21.36 -15.69 19.23
C ALA A 50 -21.89 -16.63 20.34
N GLY A 51 -21.80 -17.94 20.08
CA GLY A 51 -22.68 -18.97 20.63
C GLY A 51 -23.06 -18.75 22.09
N ARG A 52 -24.35 -18.89 22.40
CA ARG A 52 -24.93 -18.67 23.75
C ARG A 52 -24.15 -19.29 24.92
N ASN A 53 -23.37 -20.34 24.69
CA ASN A 53 -22.53 -21.03 25.69
C ASN A 53 -21.04 -20.63 25.68
N TYR A 54 -20.62 -19.78 24.74
CA TYR A 54 -19.23 -19.40 24.45
C TYR A 54 -19.07 -17.88 24.28
N VAL A 55 -19.83 -17.11 25.06
CA VAL A 55 -19.87 -15.64 24.96
C VAL A 55 -18.48 -15.02 25.12
N SER A 56 -17.65 -15.52 26.04
CA SER A 56 -16.29 -15.00 26.25
C SER A 56 -15.36 -15.30 25.07
N GLN A 57 -15.43 -16.50 24.50
CA GLN A 57 -14.65 -16.87 23.32
C GLN A 57 -15.11 -16.08 22.09
N GLY A 58 -16.42 -15.91 21.92
CA GLY A 58 -16.97 -15.12 20.82
C GLY A 58 -16.56 -13.65 20.89
N ALA A 59 -16.59 -13.05 22.09
CA ALA A 59 -16.09 -11.69 22.31
C ALA A 59 -14.59 -11.59 21.98
N ALA A 60 -13.78 -12.57 22.41
CA ALA A 60 -12.35 -12.58 22.10
C ALA A 60 -12.07 -12.70 20.59
N ILE A 61 -12.83 -13.52 19.86
CA ILE A 61 -12.72 -13.64 18.40
C ILE A 61 -13.11 -12.31 17.75
N HIS A 62 -14.24 -11.72 18.16
CA HIS A 62 -14.72 -10.45 17.62
C HIS A 62 -13.66 -9.35 17.79
N THR A 63 -13.16 -9.14 19.02
CA THR A 63 -12.09 -8.17 19.28
C THR A 63 -10.80 -8.50 18.53
N GLY A 64 -10.47 -9.79 18.36
CA GLY A 64 -9.36 -10.20 17.51
C GLY A 64 -9.53 -9.76 16.06
N LEU A 65 -10.72 -9.90 15.50
CA LEU A 65 -11.03 -9.47 14.13
C LEU A 65 -11.05 -7.94 13.99
N GLU A 66 -11.53 -7.20 14.98
CA GLU A 66 -11.42 -5.73 15.02
C GLU A 66 -9.96 -5.28 14.91
N ASN A 67 -9.06 -5.91 15.68
CA ASN A 67 -7.63 -5.62 15.61
C ASN A 67 -7.03 -5.97 14.24
N VAL A 68 -7.43 -7.10 13.64
CA VAL A 68 -7.00 -7.49 12.30
C VAL A 68 -7.44 -6.46 11.26
N VAL A 69 -8.68 -6.00 11.31
CA VAL A 69 -9.17 -4.93 10.41
C VAL A 69 -8.30 -3.69 10.55
N GLN A 70 -8.04 -3.24 11.78
CA GLN A 70 -7.22 -2.05 12.01
C GLN A 70 -5.79 -2.21 11.48
N TRP A 71 -5.17 -3.39 11.64
CA TRP A 71 -3.85 -3.65 11.05
C TRP A 71 -3.86 -3.65 9.53
N LEU A 72 -4.88 -4.25 8.89
CA LEU A 72 -5.02 -4.24 7.44
C LEU A 72 -5.21 -2.81 6.90
N GLU A 73 -6.03 -1.99 7.56
CA GLU A 73 -6.20 -0.58 7.19
C GLU A 73 -4.89 0.21 7.32
N ASN A 74 -4.16 0.01 8.42
CA ASN A 74 -2.85 0.63 8.64
C ASN A 74 -1.84 0.22 7.57
N TRP A 75 -1.77 -1.06 7.21
CA TRP A 75 -0.90 -1.55 6.14
C TRP A 75 -1.31 -1.03 4.77
N GLY A 76 -2.62 -0.95 4.47
CA GLY A 76 -3.12 -0.35 3.24
C GLY A 76 -2.77 1.14 3.15
N SER A 77 -2.89 1.89 4.25
CA SER A 77 -2.51 3.30 4.30
C SER A 77 -1.00 3.49 4.12
N ALA A 78 -0.18 2.74 4.86
CA ALA A 78 1.26 2.80 4.78
C ALA A 78 1.77 2.42 3.38
N GLY A 79 1.22 1.38 2.75
CA GLY A 79 1.58 0.97 1.39
C GLY A 79 1.30 2.07 0.37
N LYS A 80 0.15 2.76 0.47
CA LYS A 80 -0.16 3.92 -0.37
C LYS A 80 0.83 5.07 -0.16
N ALA A 81 1.13 5.42 1.08
CA ALA A 81 2.07 6.50 1.41
C ALA A 81 3.49 6.24 0.86
N VAL A 82 3.96 4.99 0.97
CA VAL A 82 5.25 4.58 0.37
C VAL A 82 5.20 4.68 -1.14
N ALA A 83 4.11 4.21 -1.77
CA ALA A 83 3.95 4.31 -3.21
C ALA A 83 3.89 5.75 -3.73
N ASP A 84 3.22 6.65 -2.99
CA ASP A 84 3.18 8.08 -3.28
C ASP A 84 4.59 8.70 -3.21
N SER A 85 5.36 8.33 -2.19
CA SER A 85 6.75 8.79 -2.02
C SER A 85 7.66 8.32 -3.16
N ILE A 86 7.52 7.07 -3.61
CA ILE A 86 8.26 6.53 -4.76
C ILE A 86 7.83 7.22 -6.05
N GLY A 87 6.53 7.46 -6.23
CA GLY A 87 6.00 8.22 -7.36
C GLY A 87 6.58 9.63 -7.44
N ALA A 88 6.63 10.34 -6.31
CA ALA A 88 7.27 11.65 -6.22
C ALA A 88 8.76 11.61 -6.55
N ALA A 89 9.49 10.63 -6.01
CA ALA A 89 10.91 10.44 -6.33
C ALA A 89 11.13 10.18 -7.83
N THR A 90 10.25 9.41 -8.47
CA THR A 90 10.31 9.12 -9.91
C THR A 90 10.24 10.40 -10.75
N VAL A 91 9.35 11.34 -10.39
CA VAL A 91 9.23 12.65 -11.06
C VAL A 91 10.53 13.45 -10.88
N VAL A 92 11.04 13.55 -9.66
CA VAL A 92 12.28 14.30 -9.37
C VAL A 92 13.47 13.75 -10.15
N TYR A 93 13.61 12.42 -10.24
CA TYR A 93 14.66 11.81 -11.06
C TYR A 93 14.50 12.10 -12.54
N SER A 94 13.27 12.03 -13.06
CA SER A 94 12.98 12.33 -14.47
C SER A 94 13.31 13.78 -14.83
N ASP A 95 12.94 14.73 -13.97
CA ASP A 95 13.23 16.15 -14.19
C ASP A 95 14.74 16.43 -14.13
N THR A 96 15.42 15.81 -13.18
CA THR A 96 16.88 15.93 -13.04
C THR A 96 17.61 15.40 -14.27
N ASP A 97 17.19 14.25 -14.81
CA ASP A 97 17.76 13.67 -16.03
C ASP A 97 17.50 14.56 -17.26
N ALA A 98 16.29 15.10 -17.38
CA ALA A 98 15.95 16.02 -18.47
C ALA A 98 16.79 17.31 -18.44
N GLU A 99 17.00 17.90 -17.26
CA GLU A 99 17.85 19.09 -17.10
C GLU A 99 19.33 18.80 -17.35
N ALA A 100 19.83 17.65 -16.89
CA ALA A 100 21.19 17.21 -17.18
C ALA A 100 21.38 17.01 -18.70
N ALA A 101 20.44 16.37 -19.38
CA ALA A 101 20.47 16.16 -20.82
C ALA A 101 20.44 17.49 -21.61
N LYS A 102 19.66 18.48 -21.16
CA LYS A 102 19.66 19.84 -21.76
C LYS A 102 21.02 20.51 -21.64
N LYS A 103 21.63 20.50 -20.45
CA LYS A 103 22.96 21.10 -20.22
C LYS A 103 24.04 20.44 -21.07
N THR A 104 24.03 19.10 -21.15
CA THR A 104 24.98 18.36 -22.00
C THR A 104 24.83 18.76 -23.47
N ARG A 105 23.59 18.82 -24.00
CA ARG A 105 23.35 19.25 -25.40
C ARG A 105 23.85 20.67 -25.67
N GLN A 106 23.64 21.61 -24.75
CA GLN A 106 24.13 22.98 -24.87
C GLN A 106 25.66 23.05 -24.87
N GLN A 107 26.33 22.24 -24.04
CA GLN A 107 27.79 22.17 -24.03
C GLN A 107 28.34 21.58 -25.33
N THR A 108 27.73 20.53 -25.89
CA THR A 108 28.19 19.94 -27.16
C THR A 108 27.96 20.84 -28.38
N GLN A 109 27.01 21.77 -28.34
CA GLN A 109 26.77 22.74 -29.42
C GLN A 109 27.73 23.94 -29.42
N ASN A 110 28.43 24.18 -28.31
CA ASN A 110 29.36 25.30 -28.14
C ASN A 110 30.84 24.88 -28.34
N VAL A 111 31.08 23.66 -28.83
CA VAL A 111 32.40 23.09 -29.17
C VAL A 111 32.41 22.80 -30.67
#